data_AF-A0A1H4V8T8-F1
#
_entry.id   AF-A0A1H4V8T8-F1
#
_cell.length_a   1.000
_cell.length_b   1.000
_cell.length_c   1.000
_cell.angle_alpha   90.00
_cell.angle_beta   90.00
_cell.angle_gamma   90.00
#
_symmetry.space_group_name_H-M   'P 1'
#
loop_
_entity.id
_entity.type
_entity.pdbx_description
1 polymer ?
#
loop_
_entity_poly.entity_id
_entity_poly.type
_entity_poly.pdbx_seq_one_letter_code
_entity_poly.pdbx_strand_id
1 'polypeptide(L)' 'MPRYKVTLRNGTSSDKTFESDFQAVNETHRPHTESGAAIVKIDRYEENGGVASVWSAPATSRTSRS' A
#
# COMPACT_ATOMS: atom_id res chain seq x y z
N MET A 1 -16.23 -8.27 0.98
CA MET A 1 -14.89 -8.00 0.42
C MET A 1 -14.08 -7.25 1.46
N PRO A 2 -12.84 -7.68 1.75
CA PRO A 2 -11.98 -6.98 2.70
C PRO A 2 -11.70 -5.55 2.24
N ARG A 3 -11.64 -4.63 3.20
CA ARG A 3 -11.28 -3.23 2.98
C ARG A 3 -9.81 -3.04 3.28
N TYR A 4 -9.17 -2.16 2.52
CA TYR A 4 -7.75 -1.85 2.64
C TYR A 4 -7.55 -0.34 2.59
N LYS A 5 -6.53 0.13 3.29
CA LYS A 5 -6.01 1.48 3.22
C LYS A 5 -4.73 1.45 2.39
N VAL A 6 -4.76 2.09 1.23
CA VAL A 6 -3.61 2.22 0.35
C VAL A 6 -2.99 3.58 0.57
N THR A 7 -1.71 3.62 0.93
CA THR A 7 -0.94 4.86 1.07
C THR A 7 0.01 5.00 -0.09
N LEU A 8 -0.05 6.16 -0.73
CA LEU A 8 0.82 6.52 -1.85
C LEU A 8 2.06 7.27 -1.34
N ARG A 9 3.08 7.35 -2.19
CA ARG A 9 4.37 7.97 -1.86
C ARG A 9 4.26 9.44 -1.44
N ASN A 10 3.22 10.14 -1.91
CA ASN A 10 2.91 11.52 -1.53
C ASN A 10 2.25 11.64 -0.13
N GLY A 11 2.06 10.53 0.58
CA GLY A 11 1.40 10.48 1.88
C GLY A 11 -0.13 10.40 1.81
N THR A 12 -0.72 10.55 0.62
CA THR A 12 -2.17 10.40 0.44
C THR A 12 -2.57 8.95 0.70
N SER A 13 -3.58 8.78 1.55
CA SER A 13 -4.20 7.47 1.80
C SER A 13 -5.58 7.41 1.16
N SER A 14 -5.97 6.25 0.64
CA SER A 14 -7.30 6.00 0.08
C SER A 14 -7.79 4.62 0.46
N ASP A 15 -9.08 4.51 0.75
CA ASP A 15 -9.72 3.22 0.99
C ASP A 15 -9.98 2.51 -0.35
N LYS A 16 -9.61 1.23 -0.42
CA LYS A 16 -9.88 0.35 -1.55
C LYS A 16 -10.43 -0.99 -1.05
N THR A 17 -11.24 -1.64 -1.87
CA THR A 17 -11.67 -3.03 -1.67
C THR A 17 -10.94 -3.92 -2.65
N PHE A 18 -10.42 -5.04 -2.18
CA PHE A 18 -9.81 -6.08 -3.02
C PHE A 18 -10.40 -7.43 -2.64
N GLU A 19 -10.38 -8.38 -3.58
CA GLU A 19 -10.81 -9.76 -3.37
C GLU A 19 -9.87 -10.51 -2.42
N SER A 20 -8.59 -10.13 -2.38
CA SER A 20 -7.56 -10.77 -1.54
C SER A 20 -6.35 -9.87 -1.31
N ASP A 21 -5.54 -10.22 -0.30
CA ASP A 21 -4.25 -9.58 -0.02
C ASP A 21 -3.33 -9.63 -1.25
N PHE A 22 -3.36 -10.73 -2.02
CA PHE A 22 -2.56 -10.87 -3.24
C PHE A 22 -2.97 -9.87 -4.33
N GLN A 23 -4.27 -9.66 -4.53
CA GLN A 23 -4.74 -8.64 -5.48
C GLN A 23 -4.36 -7.23 -5.00
N ALA A 24 -4.44 -6.98 -3.70
CA ALA A 24 -4.02 -5.71 -3.11
C ALA A 24 -2.53 -5.44 -3.37
N VAL A 25 -1.66 -6.42 -3.12
CA VAL A 25 -0.21 -6.30 -3.38
C VAL A 25 0.11 -6.14 -4.86
N ASN A 26 -0.63 -6.82 -5.74
CA ASN A 26 -0.41 -6.67 -7.19
C ASN A 26 -0.69 -5.25 -7.69
N GLU A 27 -1.58 -4.50 -7.02
CA GLU A 27 -1.83 -3.09 -7.34
C GLU A 27 -0.53 -2.27 -7.25
N THR A 28 0.39 -2.61 -6.34
CA THR A 28 1.67 -1.88 -6.17
C THR A 28 2.59 -1.98 -7.39
N HIS A 29 2.38 -2.99 -8.24
CA HIS A 29 3.16 -3.23 -9.46
C HIS A 29 2.44 -2.73 -10.71
N ARG A 30 1.20 -2.24 -10.58
CA ARG A 30 0.46 -1.74 -11.73
C ARG A 30 1.00 -0.36 -12.13
N PRO A 31 1.12 -0.08 -13.43
CA PRO A 31 1.42 1.26 -13.91
C PRO A 31 0.24 2.17 -13.55
N HIS A 32 0.40 2.98 -12.50
CA HIS A 32 -0.58 4.01 -12.16
C HIS A 32 -0.50 5.12 -13.21
N THR A 33 -1.59 5.29 -13.96
CA THR A 33 -1.73 6.31 -15.01
C THR A 33 -1.78 7.75 -14.47
N GLU A 34 -1.93 7.91 -13.15
CA GLU A 34 -1.87 9.19 -12.47
C GLU A 34 -0.46 9.45 -11.93
N SER A 35 0.18 10.49 -12.45
CA SER A 35 1.54 10.95 -12.15
C SER A 35 2.04 10.68 -10.72
N GLY A 36 3.00 9.76 -10.60
CA GLY A 36 4.02 9.78 -9.54
C GLY A 36 3.63 9.25 -8.16
N ALA A 37 2.38 8.83 -7.95
CA ALA A 37 1.92 8.36 -6.65
C ALA A 37 2.04 6.83 -6.54
N ALA A 38 3.27 6.31 -6.54
CA ALA A 38 3.52 4.89 -6.30
C ALA A 38 2.96 4.46 -4.93
N ILE A 39 2.35 3.28 -4.84
CA ILE A 39 1.90 2.74 -3.56
C ILE A 39 3.13 2.39 -2.71
N VAL A 40 3.15 2.88 -1.47
CA VAL A 40 4.22 2.61 -0.50
C VAL A 40 3.75 1.84 0.72
N LYS A 41 2.43 1.73 0.93
CA LYS A 41 1.85 0.95 2.02
C LYS A 41 0.45 0.46 1.66
N ILE A 42 0.13 -0.75 2.10
CA ILE A 42 -1.21 -1.32 2.08
C ILE A 42 -1.46 -1.91 3.46
N ASP A 43 -2.49 -1.39 4.13
CA ASP A 43 -3.02 -1.97 5.36
C ASP A 43 -4.40 -2.57 5.08
N ARG A 44 -4.77 -3.67 5.73
CA ARG A 44 -6.11 -4.26 5.70
C ARG A 44 -6.87 -3.86 6.97
N TYR A 45 -8.13 -3.49 6.82
CA TYR A 45 -9.03 -3.30 7.96
C TYR A 45 -9.51 -4.67 8.46
N GLU A 46 -9.30 -4.92 9.74
CA GLU A 46 -9.80 -6.09 10.45
C GLU A 46 -11.26 -5.85 10.90
N GLU A 47 -12.04 -6.92 11.04
CA GLU A 47 -13.46 -6.84 11.42
C GLU A 47 -13.66 -6.19 12.80
N ASN A 48 -12.65 -6.28 13.67
CA ASN A 48 -12.63 -5.68 15.01
C ASN A 48 -12.25 -4.18 15.00
N GLY A 49 -12.17 -3.54 13.82
CA GLY A 49 -11.77 -2.14 13.67
C GLY A 49 -10.26 -1.89 13.73
N GLY A 50 -9.45 -2.94 13.81
CA GLY A 50 -8.00 -2.86 13.73
C GLY A 50 -7.50 -2.65 12.29
N VAL A 51 -6.22 -2.32 12.15
CA VAL A 51 -5.52 -2.32 10.85
C VAL A 51 -4.28 -3.20 10.92
N ALA A 52 -4.16 -4.12 9.97
CA ALA A 52 -3.01 -5.00 9.82
C ALA A 52 -2.20 -4.62 8.58
N SER A 53 -0.88 -4.53 8.69
CA SER A 53 -0.05 -4.22 7.51
C SER A 53 0.03 -5.43 6.60
N VAL A 54 -0.41 -5.28 5.36
CA VAL A 54 -0.35 -6.31 4.32
C VAL A 54 0.96 -6.20 3.55
N TRP A 55 1.36 -4.97 3.25
CA TRP A 55 2.59 -4.69 2.54
C TRP A 55 3.07 -3.26 2.84
N SER A 56 4.39 -3.08 2.89
CA SER A 56 5.01 -1.77 2.94
C SER A 56 6.29 -1.77 2.13
N ALA A 57 6.55 -0.68 1.42
CA ALA A 57 7.83 -0.48 0.77
C ALA A 57 8.91 -0.45 1.86
N PRO A 58 10.07 -1.13 1.65
CA PRO A 58 11.17 -1.04 2.58
C PRO A 58 11.53 0.44 2.76
N ALA A 59 11.75 0.86 4.01
CA ALA A 59 12.35 2.15 4.27
C ALA A 59 13.64 2.19 3.46
N THR A 60 13.72 3.12 2.51
CA THR A 60 14.92 3.29 1.70
C THR A 60 16.02 3.72 2.65
N SER A 61 16.75 2.73 3.18
CA SER A 61 18.01 2.98 3.86
C SER A 61 18.86 3.66 2.81
N ARG A 62 19.09 4.96 2.97
CA ARG A 62 20.19 5.65 2.31
C ARG A 62 21.44 4.90 2.77
N THR A 63 21.84 3.89 2.02
CA THR A 63 23.21 3.38 2.03
C THR A 63 24.04 4.55 1.54
N SER A 64 24.49 5.39 2.47
CA SER A 64 25.67 6.23 2.26
C SER A 64 26.79 5.26 1.91
N ARG A 65 27.06 5.12 0.62
CA ARG A 65 28.26 4.49 0.13
C ARG A 65 29.38 5.50 0.40
N SER A 66 30.10 5.30 1.51
CA SER A 66 31.36 5.98 1.84
C SER A 66 32.47 5.56 0.89
#